data_AF-A0A2V7TR03-F1
#
_entry.id   AF-A0A2V7TR03-F1
#
_cell.length_a   1.000
_cell.length_b   1.000
_cell.length_c   1.000
_cell.angle_alpha   90.00
_cell.angle_beta   90.00
_cell.angle_gamma   90.00
#
_symmetry.space_group_name_H-M   'P 1'
#
loop_
_entity.id
_entity.type
_entity.pdbx_description
1 polymer ?
#
loop_
_entity_poly.entity_id
_entity_poly.type
_entity_poly.pdbx_seq_one_letter_code
_entity_poly.pdbx_strand_id
1 'polypeptide(L)'
;EDSARTADGKPRIIEETARITDENAPVRILVPDHPVFTTPNRIGPADWEGWVQERGTYFLDARDPHYVELVSMSDPFPLNAGERRGALVEARVGKGTWTYVGLGLFRQVAAGTPGAYRLLANLVSRPRGQ
;
A
#
# COMPACT_ATOMS: atom_id res chain seq x y z
N GLU A 1 -23.11 -17.67 18.51
CA GLU A 1 -22.22 -18.63 17.82
C GLU A 1 -20.79 -18.11 17.90
N ASP A 2 -19.86 -18.93 18.38
CA ASP A 2 -18.45 -18.55 18.52
C ASP A 2 -17.77 -18.56 17.14
N SER A 3 -17.79 -17.41 16.46
CA SER A 3 -17.25 -17.23 15.11
C SER A 3 -15.72 -17.32 15.03
N ALA A 4 -15.05 -17.48 16.16
CA ALA A 4 -13.59 -17.51 16.26
C ALA A 4 -12.97 -18.91 16.02
N ARG A 5 -13.77 -19.97 15.86
CA ARG A 5 -13.27 -21.34 15.69
C ARG A 5 -13.72 -22.03 14.40
N THR A 6 -12.88 -22.92 13.89
CA THR A 6 -13.19 -23.85 12.79
C THR A 6 -14.02 -25.03 13.29
N ALA A 7 -14.56 -25.83 12.37
CA ALA A 7 -15.36 -27.01 12.71
C ALA A 7 -14.57 -28.08 13.51
N ASP A 8 -13.24 -28.10 13.40
CA ASP A 8 -12.32 -28.94 14.20
C ASP A 8 -11.82 -28.28 15.49
N GLY A 9 -12.42 -27.14 15.91
CA GLY A 9 -12.15 -26.48 17.19
C GLY A 9 -10.86 -25.67 17.26
N LYS A 10 -10.13 -25.56 16.14
CA LYS A 10 -8.94 -24.70 16.03
C LYS A 10 -9.35 -23.23 15.89
N PRO A 11 -8.47 -22.28 16.24
CA PRO A 11 -8.68 -20.88 15.90
C PRO A 11 -8.90 -20.76 14.38
N ARG A 12 -10.00 -20.12 13.98
CA ARG A 12 -10.22 -19.75 12.59
C ARG A 12 -9.28 -18.59 12.28
N ILE A 13 -8.26 -18.85 11.47
CA ILE A 13 -7.45 -17.80 10.88
C ILE A 13 -8.31 -17.15 9.79
N ILE A 14 -8.63 -15.86 9.95
CA ILE A 14 -9.26 -15.08 8.89
C ILE A 14 -8.16 -14.80 7.87
N GLU A 15 -8.09 -15.61 6.82
CA GLU A 15 -7.02 -15.58 5.81
C GLU A 15 -6.94 -14.25 5.03
N GLU A 16 -7.98 -13.42 5.08
CA GLU A 16 -8.11 -12.23 4.26
C GLU A 16 -8.01 -10.93 5.08
N THR A 17 -6.93 -10.76 5.85
CA THR A 17 -6.59 -9.40 6.29
C THR A 17 -5.71 -8.74 5.23
N ALA A 18 -6.30 -7.83 4.47
CA ALA A 18 -5.61 -7.01 3.48
C ALA A 18 -4.76 -5.93 4.18
N ARG A 19 -3.70 -6.35 4.89
CA ARG A 19 -2.80 -5.49 5.66
C ARG A 19 -1.37 -6.03 5.71
N ILE A 20 -0.44 -5.13 5.97
CA ILE A 20 0.97 -5.41 6.23
C ILE A 20 1.31 -4.63 7.49
N THR A 21 1.47 -5.36 8.60
CA THR A 21 1.57 -4.82 9.95
C THR A 21 3.00 -4.44 10.34
N ASP A 22 3.99 -5.13 9.77
CA ASP A 22 5.41 -4.82 9.98
C ASP A 22 5.81 -3.58 9.18
N GLU A 23 6.27 -2.53 9.88
CA GLU A 23 6.74 -1.26 9.32
C GLU A 23 8.00 -1.39 8.46
N ASN A 24 8.78 -2.44 8.65
CA ASN A 24 10.01 -2.73 7.93
C ASN A 24 9.80 -3.70 6.75
N ALA A 25 8.58 -4.22 6.56
CA ALA A 25 8.26 -5.09 5.44
C ALA A 25 8.72 -4.46 4.11
N PRO A 26 9.51 -5.18 3.27
CA PRO A 26 10.03 -4.63 2.03
C PRO A 26 8.91 -4.22 1.06
N VAL A 27 9.04 -3.02 0.51
CA VAL A 27 8.11 -2.51 -0.51
C VAL A 27 8.70 -2.73 -1.88
N ARG A 28 8.03 -3.56 -2.70
CA ARG A 28 8.40 -3.80 -4.09
C ARG A 28 7.54 -2.94 -5.01
N ILE A 29 8.18 -2.02 -5.72
CA ILE A 29 7.54 -1.20 -6.75
C ILE A 29 7.23 -2.08 -7.97
N LEU A 30 5.98 -2.09 -8.40
CA LEU A 30 5.49 -2.92 -9.51
C LEU A 30 5.66 -2.22 -10.86
N VAL A 31 5.58 -0.89 -10.88
CA VAL A 31 5.67 -0.07 -12.09
C VAL A 31 6.69 1.05 -11.85
N PRO A 32 8.00 0.79 -11.99
CA PRO A 32 9.06 1.72 -11.56
C PRO A 32 9.06 3.07 -12.29
N ASP A 33 8.60 3.08 -13.54
CA ASP A 33 8.52 4.31 -14.35
C ASP A 33 7.22 5.09 -14.12
N HIS A 34 6.33 4.61 -13.24
CA HIS A 34 5.07 5.29 -12.96
C HIS A 34 5.32 6.66 -12.33
N PRO A 35 4.63 7.74 -12.75
CA PRO A 35 5.02 9.08 -12.31
C PRO A 35 4.74 9.40 -10.83
N VAL A 36 4.00 8.54 -10.11
CA VAL A 36 3.97 8.56 -8.62
C VAL A 36 5.36 8.31 -8.01
N PHE A 37 6.25 7.58 -8.69
CA PHE A 37 7.60 7.27 -8.21
C PHE A 37 8.70 8.11 -8.86
N THR A 38 8.39 8.90 -9.89
CA THR A 38 9.41 9.63 -10.66
C THR A 38 9.25 11.14 -10.67
N THR A 39 8.11 11.71 -10.25
CA THR A 39 7.90 13.17 -10.30
C THR A 39 6.98 13.69 -9.18
N PRO A 40 7.31 14.85 -8.56
CA PRO A 40 8.54 15.64 -8.72
C PRO A 40 9.77 15.02 -8.05
N ASN A 41 9.59 14.03 -7.17
CA ASN A 41 10.68 13.33 -6.52
C ASN A 41 10.85 11.92 -7.10
N ARG A 42 12.09 11.44 -7.20
CA ARG A 42 12.34 10.01 -7.42
C ARG A 42 12.18 9.26 -6.10
N ILE A 43 11.35 8.22 -6.10
CA ILE A 43 11.11 7.33 -4.97
C ILE A 43 11.91 6.04 -5.19
N GLY A 44 12.72 5.66 -4.22
CA GLY A 44 13.54 4.46 -4.22
C GLY A 44 13.47 3.70 -2.89
N PRO A 45 14.33 2.67 -2.70
CA PRO A 45 14.33 1.85 -1.49
C PRO A 45 14.41 2.66 -0.18
N ALA A 46 15.26 3.70 -0.13
CA ALA A 46 15.46 4.54 1.04
C ALA A 46 14.21 5.35 1.45
N ASP A 47 13.24 5.55 0.54
CA ASP A 47 11.98 6.25 0.85
C ASP A 47 11.02 5.40 1.70
N TRP A 48 11.28 4.10 1.79
CA TRP A 48 10.50 3.17 2.59
C TRP A 48 11.14 2.91 3.96
N GLU A 49 12.24 3.55 4.29
CA GLU A 49 12.93 3.40 5.58
C GLU A 49 12.36 4.35 6.65
N GLY A 50 12.54 3.99 7.92
CA GLY A 50 12.17 4.84 9.05
C GLY A 50 10.66 5.06 9.21
N TRP A 51 9.84 4.10 8.76
CA TRP A 51 8.41 4.08 9.06
C TRP A 51 8.22 3.72 10.53
N VAL A 52 7.29 4.38 11.22
CA VAL A 52 7.07 4.24 12.67
C VAL A 52 5.91 3.29 13.02
N GLN A 53 5.20 2.80 12.01
CA GLN A 53 4.06 1.89 12.14
C GLN A 53 3.82 1.19 10.80
N GLU A 54 2.90 0.23 10.79
CA GLU A 54 2.49 -0.63 9.67
C GLU A 54 2.60 0.00 8.26
N ARG A 55 2.94 -0.83 7.27
CA ARG A 55 2.94 -0.40 5.87
C ARG A 55 1.55 -0.02 5.38
N GLY A 56 0.51 -0.72 5.84
CA GLY A 56 -0.85 -0.32 5.53
C GLY A 56 -1.90 -1.38 5.80
N THR A 57 -3.15 -0.97 5.59
CA THR A 57 -4.35 -1.75 5.91
C THR A 57 -5.44 -1.45 4.89
N TYR A 58 -6.41 -2.36 4.78
CA TYR A 58 -7.60 -2.24 3.92
C TYR A 58 -7.29 -2.22 2.42
N PHE A 59 -6.29 -2.99 1.96
CA PHE A 59 -5.87 -2.92 0.56
C PHE A 59 -7.02 -3.21 -0.41
N LEU A 60 -7.00 -2.47 -1.51
CA LEU A 60 -8.02 -2.57 -2.55
C LEU A 60 -7.86 -3.89 -3.30
N ASP A 61 -8.94 -4.65 -3.38
CA ASP A 61 -9.05 -5.77 -4.30
C ASP A 61 -9.33 -5.24 -5.72
N ALA A 62 -8.24 -4.92 -6.42
CA ALA A 62 -8.27 -4.25 -7.72
C ALA A 62 -8.68 -5.23 -8.84
N ARG A 63 -9.98 -5.51 -8.97
CA ARG A 63 -10.53 -6.42 -10.00
C ARG A 63 -10.81 -5.78 -11.36
N ASP A 64 -10.79 -4.46 -11.44
CA ASP A 64 -11.02 -3.72 -12.69
C ASP A 64 -9.70 -3.55 -13.48
N PRO A 65 -9.67 -3.81 -14.79
CA PRO A 65 -8.45 -3.71 -15.59
C PRO A 65 -7.89 -2.27 -15.72
N HIS A 66 -8.67 -1.24 -15.41
CA HIS A 66 -8.19 0.14 -15.39
C HIS A 66 -7.37 0.45 -14.12
N TYR A 67 -7.41 -0.42 -13.12
CA TYR A 67 -6.64 -0.27 -11.89
C TYR A 67 -5.21 -0.73 -12.09
N VAL A 68 -4.28 0.18 -11.81
CA VAL A 68 -2.85 -0.09 -11.82
C VAL A 68 -2.36 -0.18 -10.38
N GLU A 69 -2.09 -1.39 -9.91
CA GLU A 69 -1.46 -1.61 -8.61
C GLU A 69 0.03 -1.25 -8.67
N LEU A 70 0.47 -0.36 -7.79
CA LEU A 70 1.79 0.28 -7.90
C LEU A 70 2.85 -0.35 -6.99
N VAL A 71 2.43 -1.01 -5.90
CA VAL A 71 3.34 -1.65 -4.94
C VAL A 71 2.83 -3.03 -4.52
N SER A 72 3.76 -3.87 -4.10
CA SER A 72 3.49 -5.15 -3.45
C SER A 72 4.39 -5.32 -2.23
N MET A 73 3.90 -6.02 -1.23
CA MET A 73 4.58 -6.26 0.05
C MET A 73 4.19 -7.65 0.58
N SER A 74 4.98 -8.22 1.47
CA SER A 74 4.61 -9.42 2.24
C SER A 74 4.87 -9.16 3.70
N ASP A 75 3.94 -9.54 4.56
CA ASP A 75 4.12 -9.46 6.00
C ASP A 75 5.02 -10.63 6.43
N PRO A 76 6.08 -10.40 7.21
CA PRO A 76 6.93 -11.49 7.70
C PRO A 76 6.21 -12.40 8.69
N PHE A 77 5.05 -11.99 9.23
CA PHE A 77 4.27 -12.80 10.16
C PHE A 77 3.71 -14.06 9.49
N PRO A 78 4.01 -15.28 10.00
CA PRO A 78 3.62 -16.53 9.35
C PRO A 78 2.10 -16.72 9.16
N LEU A 79 1.27 -16.12 10.02
CA LEU A 79 -0.20 -16.20 9.91
C LEU A 79 -0.80 -15.10 9.02
N ASN A 80 0.04 -14.24 8.41
CA ASN A 80 -0.34 -13.27 7.38
C ASN A 80 0.53 -13.44 6.12
N ALA A 81 0.86 -14.69 5.79
CA ALA A 81 1.71 -15.00 4.66
C ALA A 81 1.08 -14.62 3.30
N GLY A 82 1.96 -14.40 2.33
CA GLY A 82 1.63 -14.15 0.93
C GLY A 82 1.84 -12.70 0.50
N GLU A 83 2.03 -12.53 -0.80
CA GLU A 83 2.11 -11.21 -1.39
C GLU A 83 0.76 -10.49 -1.29
N ARG A 84 0.81 -9.23 -0.92
CA ARG A 84 -0.32 -8.31 -0.90
C ARG A 84 -0.04 -7.17 -1.87
N ARG A 85 -1.04 -6.86 -2.68
CA ARG A 85 -1.09 -5.70 -3.57
C ARG A 85 -2.28 -4.82 -3.16
N GLY A 86 -2.63 -3.80 -3.95
CA GLY A 86 -3.76 -2.94 -3.63
C GLY A 86 -3.50 -1.84 -2.57
N ALA A 87 -2.29 -1.76 -2.01
CA ALA A 87 -1.95 -0.75 -1.01
C ALA A 87 -1.80 0.67 -1.62
N LEU A 88 -1.45 0.73 -2.91
CA LEU A 88 -1.36 1.96 -3.68
C LEU A 88 -1.81 1.64 -5.10
N VAL A 89 -2.94 2.22 -5.52
CA VAL A 89 -3.57 1.92 -6.82
C VAL A 89 -3.92 3.21 -7.52
N GLU A 90 -3.66 3.31 -8.81
CA GLU A 90 -4.07 4.46 -9.64
C GLU A 90 -5.01 4.01 -10.77
N ALA A 91 -5.96 4.87 -11.11
CA ALA A 91 -6.83 4.74 -12.28
C ALA A 91 -6.99 6.08 -13.00
N ARG A 92 -7.23 6.05 -14.30
CA ARG A 92 -7.71 7.22 -15.05
C ARG A 92 -9.24 7.23 -15.06
N VAL A 93 -9.83 8.34 -14.66
CA VAL A 93 -11.28 8.51 -14.55
C VAL A 93 -11.68 9.79 -15.26
N GLY A 94 -12.27 9.65 -16.45
CA GLY A 94 -12.55 10.78 -17.33
C GLY A 94 -11.26 11.54 -17.68
N LYS A 95 -11.23 12.83 -17.35
CA LYS A 95 -10.02 13.66 -17.49
C LYS A 95 -9.10 13.58 -16.28
N GLY A 96 -9.50 12.92 -15.18
CA GLY A 96 -8.79 12.94 -13.92
C GLY A 96 -7.92 11.71 -13.67
N THR A 97 -7.17 11.80 -12.59
CA THR A 97 -6.50 10.66 -11.96
C THR A 97 -7.18 10.39 -10.63
N TRP A 98 -7.50 9.14 -10.36
CA TRP A 98 -7.94 8.66 -9.06
C TRP A 98 -6.84 7.80 -8.46
N THR A 99 -6.53 8.02 -7.18
CA THR A 99 -5.51 7.24 -6.48
C THR A 99 -6.06 6.75 -5.15
N TYR A 100 -6.03 5.45 -4.96
CA TYR A 100 -6.29 4.80 -3.69
C TYR A 100 -4.99 4.66 -2.91
N VAL A 101 -5.00 5.09 -1.64
CA VAL A 101 -3.84 5.04 -0.74
C VAL A 101 -4.24 4.26 0.52
N GLY A 102 -4.04 2.95 0.49
CA GLY A 102 -4.18 2.04 1.64
C GLY A 102 -2.90 1.94 2.49
N LEU A 103 -1.85 2.66 2.11
CA LEU A 103 -0.63 2.82 2.90
C LEU A 103 -0.92 3.53 4.22
N GLY A 104 -0.18 3.17 5.26
CA GLY A 104 -0.15 3.88 6.55
C GLY A 104 0.45 5.29 6.47
N LEU A 105 0.41 5.94 5.30
CA LEU A 105 1.11 7.16 4.93
C LEU A 105 0.81 8.32 5.88
N PHE A 106 -0.43 8.45 6.34
CA PHE A 106 -0.84 9.53 7.25
C PHE A 106 -0.04 9.52 8.57
N ARG A 107 0.31 8.34 9.07
CA ARG A 107 1.12 8.19 10.29
C ARG A 107 2.57 8.57 10.04
N GLN A 108 3.10 8.18 8.88
CA GLN A 108 4.49 8.44 8.52
C GLN A 108 4.72 9.93 8.23
N VAL A 109 3.75 10.59 7.61
CA VAL A 109 3.76 12.05 7.43
C VAL A 109 3.71 12.73 8.81
N ALA A 110 2.80 12.34 9.70
CA ALA A 110 2.73 12.90 11.05
C ALA A 110 4.01 12.68 11.87
N ALA A 111 4.71 11.56 11.63
CA ALA A 111 5.96 11.21 12.30
C ALA A 111 7.22 11.87 11.72
N GLY A 112 7.12 12.64 10.63
CA GLY A 112 8.28 13.30 10.05
C GLY A 112 9.09 12.44 9.06
N THR A 113 8.60 11.27 8.62
CA THR A 113 9.38 10.36 7.76
C THR A 113 9.68 11.00 6.39
N PRO A 114 10.95 11.23 6.01
CA PRO A 114 11.27 11.98 4.79
C PRO A 114 10.71 11.39 3.50
N GLY A 115 10.76 10.06 3.35
CA GLY A 115 10.21 9.37 2.18
C GLY A 115 8.68 9.49 2.07
N ALA A 116 7.98 9.53 3.21
CA ALA A 116 6.54 9.74 3.25
C ALA A 116 6.15 11.13 2.72
N TYR A 117 6.91 12.18 3.06
CA TYR A 117 6.69 13.51 2.52
C TYR A 117 6.98 13.59 1.01
N ARG A 118 8.03 12.92 0.52
CA ARG A 118 8.31 12.85 -0.93
C ARG A 118 7.21 12.13 -1.68
N LEU A 119 6.73 10.99 -1.17
CA LEU A 119 5.62 10.27 -1.77
C LEU A 119 4.33 11.11 -1.74
N LEU A 120 4.01 11.77 -0.62
CA LEU A 120 2.86 12.67 -0.53
C LEU A 120 2.96 13.81 -1.56
N ALA A 121 4.13 14.44 -1.70
CA ALA A 121 4.36 15.49 -2.69
C ALA A 121 4.09 14.98 -4.12
N ASN A 122 4.54 13.77 -4.47
CA ASN A 122 4.25 13.14 -5.75
C ASN A 122 2.75 12.87 -5.96
N LEU A 123 2.04 12.41 -4.92
CA LEU A 123 0.60 12.15 -4.97
C LEU A 123 -0.23 13.42 -5.16
N VAL A 124 0.12 14.53 -4.50
CA VAL A 124 -0.64 15.80 -4.65
C VAL A 124 -0.26 16.59 -5.90
N SER A 125 0.90 16.29 -6.50
CA SER A 125 1.37 16.93 -7.74
C SER A 125 0.84 16.26 -9.01
N ARG A 126 0.00 15.22 -8.90
CA ARG A 126 -0.52 14.50 -10.07
C ARG A 126 -1.29 15.46 -10.99
N PRO A 127 -1.09 15.37 -12.32
CA PRO A 127 -1.81 16.24 -13.25
C PRO A 127 -3.32 16.07 -13.09
N ARG A 128 -4.03 17.19 -12.96
CA ARG A 128 -5.50 17.23 -13.03
C ARG A 128 -5.96 17.14 -14.49
N GLY A 129 -5.61 16.06 -15.17
CA GLY A 129 -5.94 15.88 -16.58
C GLY A 129 -5.19 16.78 -17.54
N GLN A 130 -4.80 16.22 -18.67
CA GLN A 130 -4.67 16.96 -19.91
C GLN A 130 -5.87 16.61 -20.78
#